data_AF-A0A3C1FYP0-F1
#
_entry.id   AF-A0A3C1FYP0-F1
#
_cell.length_a   1.000
_cell.length_b   1.000
_cell.length_c   1.000
_cell.angle_alpha   90.00
_cell.angle_beta   90.00
_cell.angle_gamma   90.00
#
_symmetry.space_group_name_H-M   'P 1'
#
loop_
_entity.id
_entity.type
_entity.pdbx_description
1 polymer ?
#
loop_
_entity_poly.entity_id
_entity_poly.type
_entity_poly.pdbx_seq_one_letter_code
_entity_poly.pdbx_strand_id
1 'polypeptide(L)'
;MICKGKYCSVLLVILFLFSGCTKVGPEYVRPEVAVAPQWIESGDERVSDEAADYRNWWHAFNDPVMDRLIDKAYRENLSLRIAGVRVLEARAQLAIAVGELYPQTQQATGSLSYNQASERTVQPFPPFSYWQSQIGVNASWELDFWGKFRRAIES
;
A
#
# COMPACT_ATOMS: atom_id res chain seq x y z
N MET A 1 -31.97 -35.87 -2.84
CA MET A 1 -30.54 -36.21 -2.64
C MET A 1 -30.24 -36.07 -1.16
N ILE A 2 -30.10 -37.21 -0.47
CA ILE A 2 -29.94 -37.27 0.99
C ILE A 2 -28.43 -37.27 1.28
N CYS A 3 -27.91 -36.14 1.78
CA CYS A 3 -26.51 -36.03 2.15
C CYS A 3 -26.24 -36.96 3.36
N LYS A 4 -25.42 -38.01 3.18
CA LYS A 4 -25.09 -38.96 4.25
C LYS A 4 -24.38 -38.23 5.39
N GLY A 5 -24.86 -38.41 6.63
CA GLY A 5 -24.50 -37.58 7.81
C GLY A 5 -23.01 -37.38 8.11
N LYS A 6 -22.13 -38.29 7.70
CA LYS A 6 -20.66 -38.13 7.84
C LYS A 6 -20.09 -37.03 6.94
N TYR A 7 -20.60 -36.90 5.71
CA TYR A 7 -20.16 -35.86 4.77
C TYR A 7 -20.75 -34.50 5.13
N CYS A 8 -21.96 -34.47 5.70
CA CYS A 8 -22.61 -33.24 6.17
C CYS A 8 -21.83 -32.60 7.34
N SER A 9 -21.33 -33.41 8.28
CA SER A 9 -20.56 -32.92 9.43
C SER A 9 -19.17 -32.39 9.04
N VAL A 10 -18.49 -33.05 8.10
CA VAL A 10 -17.21 -32.57 7.54
C VAL A 10 -17.39 -31.25 6.79
N LEU A 11 -18.44 -31.13 5.98
CA LEU A 11 -18.75 -29.91 5.23
C LEU A 11 -19.01 -28.72 6.18
N LEU A 12 -19.71 -28.96 7.30
CA LEU A 12 -20.05 -27.93 8.27
C LEU A 12 -18.82 -27.44 9.07
N VAL A 13 -17.88 -28.34 9.38
CA VAL A 13 -16.59 -27.97 10.00
C VAL A 13 -15.74 -27.13 9.03
N ILE A 14 -15.71 -27.49 7.75
CA ILE A 14 -14.99 -26.71 6.72
C ILE A 14 -15.61 -25.31 6.58
N LEU A 15 -16.94 -25.19 6.52
CA LEU A 15 -17.63 -23.90 6.49
C LEU A 15 -17.32 -23.02 7.70
N PHE A 16 -17.21 -23.61 8.90
CA PHE A 16 -16.81 -22.88 10.11
C PHE A 16 -15.34 -22.44 10.10
N LEU A 17 -14.45 -23.19 9.44
CA LEU A 17 -13.04 -22.81 9.30
C LEU A 17 -12.83 -21.67 8.31
N PHE A 18 -13.74 -21.48 7.35
CA PHE A 18 -13.65 -20.40 6.35
C PHE A 18 -14.39 -19.10 6.75
N SER A 19 -15.13 -19.07 7.86
CA SER A 19 -15.86 -17.86 8.30
C SER A 19 -14.95 -16.74 8.82
N GLY A 20 -13.66 -17.02 9.04
CA GLY A 20 -12.64 -16.05 9.47
C GLY A 20 -11.97 -15.24 8.34
N CYS A 21 -12.28 -15.52 7.06
CA CYS A 21 -11.71 -14.78 5.91
C CYS A 21 -12.40 -13.44 5.63
N THR A 22 -12.96 -12.78 6.64
CA THR A 22 -13.67 -11.50 6.46
C THR A 22 -12.79 -10.34 6.91
N LYS A 23 -12.68 -9.33 6.04
CA LYS A 23 -12.06 -8.04 6.34
C LYS A 23 -12.80 -7.38 7.49
N VAL A 24 -12.09 -7.01 8.55
CA VAL A 24 -12.69 -6.43 9.75
C VAL A 24 -12.76 -4.91 9.62
N GLY A 25 -13.92 -4.33 9.91
CA GLY A 25 -14.16 -2.87 9.93
C GLY A 25 -15.20 -2.40 8.91
N PRO A 26 -15.79 -1.20 9.11
CA PRO A 26 -16.79 -0.66 8.19
C PRO A 26 -16.16 -0.33 6.83
N GLU A 27 -16.93 -0.52 5.77
CA GLU A 27 -16.55 -0.02 4.45
C GLU A 27 -16.68 1.50 4.40
N TYR A 28 -15.82 2.15 3.62
CA TYR A 28 -15.95 3.58 3.40
C TYR A 28 -17.26 3.89 2.68
N VAL A 29 -18.11 4.69 3.31
CA VAL A 29 -19.32 5.25 2.70
C VAL A 29 -19.10 6.75 2.58
N ARG A 30 -19.19 7.27 1.35
CA ARG A 30 -19.12 8.71 1.11
C ARG A 30 -20.23 9.38 1.93
N PRO A 31 -19.91 10.36 2.79
CA PRO A 31 -20.94 11.10 3.53
C PRO A 31 -21.92 11.77 2.56
N GLU A 32 -23.21 11.64 2.82
CA GLU A 32 -24.22 12.42 2.13
C GLU A 32 -24.13 13.87 2.61
N VAL A 33 -23.91 14.79 1.68
CA VAL A 33 -23.88 16.22 1.95
C VAL A 33 -25.13 16.82 1.34
N ALA A 34 -25.91 17.53 2.16
CA ALA A 34 -27.07 18.26 1.69
C ALA A 34 -26.60 19.42 0.80
N VAL A 35 -26.72 19.23 -0.51
CA VAL A 35 -26.49 20.26 -1.53
C VAL A 35 -27.80 20.53 -2.26
N ALA A 36 -27.96 21.75 -2.76
CA ALA A 36 -29.08 22.04 -3.64
C ALA A 36 -28.98 21.15 -4.89
N PRO A 37 -30.09 20.58 -5.39
CA PRO A 37 -30.06 19.73 -6.58
C PRO A 37 -29.62 20.49 -7.83
N GLN A 38 -29.78 21.82 -7.83
CA GLN A 38 -29.43 22.72 -8.91
C GLN A 38 -28.89 24.04 -8.35
N TRP A 39 -28.06 24.69 -9.15
CA TRP A 39 -27.64 26.07 -8.91
C TRP A 39 -28.82 27.03 -9.12
N ILE A 40 -28.78 28.20 -8.47
CA ILE A 40 -29.84 29.21 -8.57
C ILE A 40 -30.06 29.67 -10.01
N GLU A 41 -29.00 29.70 -10.82
CA GLU A 41 -29.04 30.12 -12.24
C GLU A 41 -29.29 28.96 -13.21
N SER A 42 -29.65 27.78 -12.71
CA SER A 42 -29.98 26.63 -13.57
C SER A 42 -31.13 26.99 -14.51
N GLY A 43 -30.91 26.86 -15.82
CA GLY A 43 -31.87 27.21 -16.87
C GLY A 43 -31.83 28.68 -17.34
N ASP A 44 -30.88 29.48 -16.85
CA ASP A 44 -30.58 30.78 -17.46
C ASP A 44 -29.88 30.56 -18.81
N GLU A 45 -30.43 31.13 -19.89
CA GLU A 45 -29.89 30.99 -21.25
C GLU A 45 -28.47 31.57 -21.40
N ARG A 46 -28.01 32.40 -20.45
CA ARG A 46 -26.65 32.94 -20.40
C ARG A 46 -25.64 31.94 -19.84
N VAL A 47 -26.09 30.87 -19.19
CA VAL A 47 -25.25 29.85 -18.57
C VAL A 47 -25.31 28.58 -19.42
N SER A 48 -24.14 28.12 -19.88
CA SER A 48 -24.04 26.84 -20.59
C SER A 48 -23.90 25.69 -19.60
N ASP A 49 -24.75 24.68 -19.75
CA ASP A 49 -24.65 23.39 -19.03
C ASP A 49 -23.67 22.42 -19.70
N GLU A 50 -22.99 22.84 -20.78
CA GLU A 50 -22.01 22.01 -21.47
C GLU A 50 -20.77 21.75 -20.62
N ALA A 51 -20.24 20.53 -20.71
CA ALA A 51 -19.01 20.16 -20.02
C ALA A 51 -17.83 20.93 -20.61
N ALA A 52 -17.31 21.91 -19.87
CA ALA A 52 -16.14 22.69 -20.27
C ALA A 52 -14.83 21.94 -19.98
N ASP A 53 -13.88 22.01 -20.93
CA ASP A 53 -12.50 21.59 -20.68
C ASP A 53 -11.72 22.70 -19.96
N TYR A 54 -11.60 22.55 -18.64
CA TYR A 54 -10.91 23.53 -17.78
C TYR A 54 -9.37 23.42 -17.81
N ARG A 55 -8.79 22.54 -18.65
CA ARG A 55 -7.32 22.40 -18.73
C ARG A 55 -6.63 23.71 -19.03
N ASN A 56 -7.17 24.48 -19.98
CA ASN A 56 -6.65 25.79 -20.38
C ASN A 56 -7.68 26.89 -20.16
N TRP A 57 -8.32 26.89 -18.98
CA TRP A 57 -9.41 27.80 -18.62
C TRP A 57 -9.10 29.28 -18.92
N TRP A 58 -7.83 29.67 -18.88
CA TRP A 58 -7.38 31.04 -19.10
C TRP A 58 -7.47 31.52 -20.56
N HIS A 59 -7.58 30.62 -21.53
CA HIS A 59 -7.79 31.03 -22.93
C HIS A 59 -9.15 31.68 -23.16
N ALA A 60 -10.13 31.47 -22.27
CA ALA A 60 -11.42 32.15 -22.33
C ALA A 60 -11.30 33.69 -22.29
N PHE A 61 -10.18 34.22 -21.78
CA PHE A 61 -9.91 35.66 -21.70
C PHE A 61 -9.41 36.26 -23.02
N ASN A 62 -8.98 35.43 -23.98
CA ASN A 62 -8.43 35.87 -25.27
C ASN A 62 -7.28 36.90 -25.13
N ASP A 63 -6.44 36.77 -24.10
CA ASP A 63 -5.28 37.64 -23.86
C ASP A 63 -3.95 36.87 -24.06
N PRO A 64 -3.19 37.15 -25.15
CA PRO A 64 -1.94 36.46 -25.43
C PRO A 64 -0.82 36.80 -24.43
N VAL A 65 -0.93 37.89 -23.66
CA VAL A 65 0.02 38.18 -22.57
C VAL A 65 -0.25 37.26 -21.40
N MET A 66 -1.52 37.07 -21.04
CA MET A 66 -1.93 36.17 -19.96
C MET A 66 -1.53 34.73 -20.23
N ASP A 67 -1.73 34.25 -21.47
CA ASP A 67 -1.29 32.91 -21.91
C ASP A 67 0.20 32.69 -21.60
N ARG A 68 1.05 33.66 -21.99
CA ARG A 68 2.50 33.57 -21.77
C ARG A 68 2.87 33.59 -20.29
N LEU A 69 2.17 34.37 -19.47
CA LEU A 69 2.42 34.45 -18.03
C LEU A 69 2.06 33.15 -17.32
N ILE A 70 0.94 32.53 -17.69
CA ILE A 70 0.51 31.25 -17.13
C ILE A 70 1.46 30.13 -17.56
N ASP A 71 1.84 30.07 -18.84
CA ASP A 71 2.83 29.12 -19.33
C ASP A 71 4.19 29.25 -18.62
N LYS A 72 4.59 30.49 -18.30
CA LYS A 72 5.80 30.74 -17.52
C LYS A 72 5.61 30.23 -16.09
N ALA A 73 4.47 30.51 -15.46
CA ALA A 73 4.15 30.04 -14.12
C ALA A 73 4.16 28.50 -14.04
N TYR A 74 3.58 27.78 -15.00
CA TYR A 74 3.62 26.31 -15.01
C TYR A 74 5.05 25.74 -15.05
N ARG A 75 5.97 26.43 -15.72
CA ARG A 75 7.38 26.00 -15.86
C ARG A 75 8.25 26.37 -14.66
N GLU A 76 8.03 27.56 -14.09
CA GLU A 76 8.96 28.16 -13.12
C GLU A 76 8.42 28.21 -11.68
N ASN A 77 7.13 27.93 -11.46
CA ASN A 77 6.52 28.03 -10.13
C ASN A 77 7.00 26.92 -9.19
N LEU A 78 7.82 27.29 -8.20
CA LEU A 78 8.37 26.37 -7.21
C LEU A 78 7.28 25.74 -6.33
N SER A 79 6.22 26.45 -5.98
CA SER A 79 5.12 25.91 -5.18
C SER A 79 4.39 24.80 -5.93
N LEU A 80 4.18 24.94 -7.25
CA LEU A 80 3.61 23.89 -8.09
C LEU A 80 4.53 22.67 -8.17
N ARG A 81 5.85 22.90 -8.30
CA ARG A 81 6.84 21.81 -8.28
C ARG A 81 6.85 21.07 -6.93
N ILE A 82 6.77 21.79 -5.81
CA ILE A 82 6.65 21.21 -4.47
C ILE A 82 5.38 20.37 -4.37
N ALA A 83 4.23 20.87 -4.84
CA ALA A 83 2.99 20.11 -4.85
C ALA A 83 3.13 18.82 -5.66
N GLY A 84 3.77 18.87 -6.83
CA GLY A 84 4.06 17.68 -7.65
C GLY A 84 4.94 16.66 -6.91
N VAL A 85 6.00 17.11 -6.23
CA VAL A 85 6.86 16.23 -5.43
C VAL A 85 6.11 15.61 -4.25
N ARG A 86 5.22 16.35 -3.58
CA ARG A 86 4.37 15.81 -2.51
C ARG A 86 3.44 14.70 -3.00
N VAL A 87 2.93 14.79 -4.24
CA VAL A 87 2.16 13.69 -4.85
C VAL A 87 3.03 12.45 -5.07
N LEU A 88 4.29 12.63 -5.50
CA LEU A 88 5.24 11.51 -5.63
C LEU A 88 5.60 10.90 -4.27
N GLU A 89 5.80 11.72 -3.25
CA GLU A 89 6.02 11.29 -1.87
C GLU A 89 4.84 10.47 -1.35
N ALA A 90 3.61 10.95 -1.50
CA ALA A 90 2.41 10.22 -1.10
C ALA A 90 2.28 8.87 -1.84
N ARG A 91 2.62 8.82 -3.13
CA ARG A 91 2.67 7.55 -3.89
C ARG A 91 3.75 6.60 -3.39
N ALA A 92 4.91 7.11 -2.97
CA ALA A 92 5.97 6.30 -2.39
C ALA A 92 5.57 5.74 -1.02
N GLN A 93 4.90 6.55 -0.19
CA GLN A 93 4.32 6.09 1.08
C GLN A 93 3.26 5.01 0.86
N LEU A 94 2.38 5.18 -0.12
CA LEU A 94 1.43 4.14 -0.52
C LEU A 94 2.15 2.86 -0.96
N ALA A 95 3.22 2.96 -1.74
CA ALA A 95 3.99 1.81 -2.17
C ALA A 95 4.65 1.07 -0.99
N ILE A 96 5.14 1.79 0.02
CA ILE A 96 5.65 1.21 1.27
C ILE A 96 4.53 0.44 2.00
N ALA A 97 3.36 1.06 2.16
CA ALA A 97 2.20 0.42 2.81
C ALA A 97 1.72 -0.83 2.06
N VAL A 98 1.68 -0.78 0.72
CA VAL A 98 1.38 -1.95 -0.12
C VAL A 98 2.45 -3.04 0.05
N GLY A 99 3.71 -2.64 0.24
CA GLY A 99 4.82 -3.55 0.54
C GLY A 99 4.60 -4.42 1.78
N GLU A 100 3.84 -3.94 2.77
CA GLU A 100 3.53 -4.69 3.99
C GLU A 100 2.65 -5.94 3.74
N LEU A 101 2.03 -6.06 2.56
CA LEU A 101 1.32 -7.29 2.15
C LEU A 101 2.26 -8.45 1.80
N TYR A 102 3.55 -8.18 1.61
CA TYR A 102 4.58 -9.16 1.24
C TYR A 102 5.48 -9.50 2.44
N PRO A 103 6.39 -10.50 2.34
CA PRO A 103 7.30 -10.84 3.43
C PRO A 103 8.10 -9.63 3.89
N GLN A 104 7.86 -9.19 5.14
CA GLN A 104 8.40 -7.95 5.68
C GLN A 104 9.90 -8.02 5.95
N THR A 105 10.42 -9.22 6.22
CA THR A 105 11.86 -9.44 6.31
C THR A 105 12.27 -10.56 5.36
N GLN A 106 13.36 -10.34 4.64
CA GLN A 106 13.98 -11.29 3.72
C GLN A 106 15.48 -11.11 3.87
N GLN A 107 16.18 -12.14 4.32
CA GLN A 107 17.59 -12.07 4.61
C GLN A 107 18.28 -13.31 4.06
N ALA A 108 19.47 -13.10 3.52
CA ALA A 108 20.42 -14.15 3.24
C ALA A 108 21.61 -13.95 4.17
N THR A 109 21.97 -14.99 4.91
CA THR A 109 23.05 -14.98 5.88
C THR A 109 24.13 -15.97 5.45
N GLY A 110 25.38 -15.60 5.69
CA GLY A 110 26.55 -16.42 5.47
C GLY A 110 27.54 -16.18 6.59
N SER A 111 28.05 -17.23 7.20
CA SER A 111 29.08 -17.14 8.22
C SER A 111 30.15 -18.20 8.03
N LEU A 112 31.38 -17.85 8.37
CA LEU A 112 32.51 -18.75 8.43
C LEU A 112 33.24 -18.47 9.74
N SER A 113 33.43 -19.50 10.56
CA SER A 113 34.18 -19.44 11.79
C SER A 113 35.20 -20.57 11.85
N TYR A 114 36.37 -20.25 12.39
CA TYR A 114 37.37 -21.24 12.78
C TYR A 114 37.37 -21.33 14.29
N ASN A 115 37.03 -22.50 14.81
CA ASN A 115 36.94 -22.74 16.24
C ASN A 115 38.14 -23.60 16.65
N GLN A 116 38.83 -23.19 17.72
CA GLN A 116 39.95 -23.92 18.30
C GLN A 116 39.73 -24.06 19.80
N ALA A 117 39.83 -25.29 20.31
CA ALA A 117 39.82 -25.54 21.74
C ALA A 117 41.13 -25.01 22.37
N SER A 118 41.00 -24.29 23.48
CA SER A 118 42.16 -23.79 24.24
C SER A 118 43.04 -24.95 24.73
N GLU A 119 44.35 -24.80 24.62
CA GLU A 119 45.34 -25.77 25.10
C GLU A 119 45.33 -25.92 26.63
N ARG A 120 44.71 -24.98 27.37
CA ARG A 120 44.60 -25.00 28.85
C ARG A 120 43.26 -25.55 29.36
N THR A 121 42.58 -26.36 28.56
CA THR A 121 41.26 -26.91 28.88
C THR A 121 41.35 -28.14 29.80
N VAL A 122 40.46 -28.25 30.80
CA VAL A 122 40.38 -29.37 31.78
C VAL A 122 39.55 -30.55 31.24
N GLN A 123 39.32 -30.63 29.93
CA GLN A 123 38.50 -31.69 29.32
C GLN A 123 39.35 -32.94 29.03
N PRO A 124 38.79 -34.15 29.08
CA PRO A 124 39.53 -35.41 28.95
C PRO A 124 39.92 -35.77 27.50
N PHE A 125 39.77 -34.86 26.53
CA PHE A 125 40.03 -35.11 25.11
C PHE A 125 41.10 -34.14 24.56
N PRO A 126 41.88 -34.54 23.53
CA PRO A 126 42.88 -33.67 22.90
C PRO A 126 42.28 -32.36 22.34
N PRO A 127 43.06 -31.26 22.30
CA PRO A 127 42.62 -30.03 21.64
C PRO A 127 42.24 -30.31 20.19
N PHE A 128 41.09 -29.80 19.76
CA PHE A 128 40.61 -29.94 18.39
C PHE A 128 40.31 -28.56 17.80
N SER A 129 40.42 -28.47 16.48
CA SER A 129 40.07 -27.29 15.72
C SER A 129 39.24 -27.68 14.50
N TYR A 130 38.27 -26.86 14.16
CA TYR A 130 37.39 -27.12 13.03
C TYR A 130 36.90 -25.82 12.41
N TRP A 131 36.65 -25.89 11.10
CA TRP A 131 35.94 -24.86 10.36
C TRP A 131 34.43 -25.12 10.45
N GLN A 132 33.67 -24.06 10.70
CA GLN A 132 32.22 -24.08 10.66
C GLN A 132 31.77 -23.02 9.66
N SER A 133 30.94 -23.44 8.70
CA SER A 133 30.37 -22.56 7.70
C SER A 133 28.85 -22.68 7.76
N GLN A 134 28.12 -21.59 7.65
CA GLN A 134 26.66 -21.59 7.57
C GLN A 134 26.23 -20.66 6.45
N ILE A 135 25.25 -21.09 5.67
CA ILE A 135 24.56 -20.27 4.69
C ILE A 135 23.07 -20.51 4.91
N GLY A 136 22.29 -19.45 4.96
CA GLY A 136 20.85 -19.54 5.21
C GLY A 136 20.09 -18.42 4.48
N VAL A 137 18.85 -18.70 4.12
CA VAL A 137 17.90 -17.70 3.67
C VAL A 137 16.69 -17.78 4.59
N ASN A 138 16.27 -16.64 5.12
CA ASN A 138 15.11 -16.53 5.99
C ASN A 138 14.17 -15.45 5.47
N ALA A 139 12.88 -15.70 5.62
CA ALA A 139 11.84 -14.70 5.39
C ALA A 139 10.82 -14.75 6.53
N SER A 140 10.29 -13.60 6.93
CA SER A 140 9.17 -13.51 7.88
C SER A 140 8.03 -12.76 7.25
N TRP A 141 6.81 -13.29 7.44
CA TRP A 141 5.60 -12.74 6.82
C TRP A 141 4.42 -12.74 7.79
N GLU A 142 3.87 -11.56 8.07
CA GLU A 142 2.55 -11.41 8.72
C GLU A 142 1.46 -11.47 7.64
N LEU A 143 0.65 -12.54 7.68
CA LEU A 143 -0.46 -12.73 6.72
C LEU A 143 -1.65 -11.84 7.09
N ASP A 144 -2.18 -11.13 6.10
CA ASP A 144 -3.31 -10.21 6.26
C ASP A 144 -4.67 -10.92 6.29
N PHE A 145 -4.90 -11.77 7.29
CA PHE A 145 -6.17 -12.50 7.45
C PHE A 145 -7.36 -11.57 7.71
N TRP A 146 -7.19 -10.62 8.63
CA TRP A 146 -8.26 -9.72 9.08
C TRP A 146 -8.35 -8.42 8.29
N GLY A 147 -7.46 -8.21 7.31
CA GLY A 147 -7.46 -7.01 6.48
C GLY A 147 -6.82 -5.78 7.12
N LYS A 148 -5.97 -5.95 8.14
CA LYS A 148 -5.23 -4.87 8.82
C LYS A 148 -4.44 -4.03 7.80
N PHE A 149 -3.64 -4.68 6.96
CA PHE A 149 -2.81 -3.97 5.97
C PHE A 149 -3.65 -3.38 4.85
N ARG A 150 -4.66 -4.11 4.35
CA ARG A 150 -5.59 -3.58 3.35
C ARG A 150 -6.37 -2.36 3.82
N ARG A 151 -6.76 -2.28 5.10
CA ARG A 151 -7.42 -1.10 5.67
C ARG A 151 -6.45 0.07 5.86
N ALA A 152 -5.19 -0.21 6.25
CA ALA A 152 -4.16 0.82 6.35
C ALA A 152 -3.85 1.48 4.99
N ILE A 153 -3.92 0.71 3.89
CA ILE A 153 -3.72 1.21 2.52
C ILE A 153 -4.88 2.12 2.05
N GLU A 154 -6.09 1.92 2.57
CA GLU A 154 -7.28 2.67 2.17
C GLU A 154 -7.47 3.99 2.94
N SER A 155 -6.72 4.19 4.03
CA SER A 155 -6.85 5.33 4.94
C SER A 155 -5.94 6.49 4.57
#